data_AF-A0A7U2QUK1-F1
#
_entry.id   AF-A0A7U2QUK1-F1
#
_cell.length_a   1.000
_cell.length_b   1.000
_cell.length_c   1.000
_cell.angle_alpha   90.00
_cell.angle_beta   90.00
_cell.angle_gamma   90.00
#
_symmetry.space_group_name_H-M   'P 1'
#
loop_
_entity.id
_entity.type
_entity.pdbx_description
1 polymer ?
#
loop_
_entity_poly.entity_id
_entity_poly.type
_entity_poly.pdbx_seq_one_letter_code
_entity_poly.pdbx_strand_id
1 'polypeptide(L)'
;MSTFTNPIIPGFYSDPSCIRVGDVFYMANSSFQFFPGIPIHKSKDLINWELIGNAINRPSQISLNQATTKITTHRAENYSRVAYTPRPFDLSDPNSYSKLIYFDFHGIDLSLFFDKNGKVYVQGSWIYGYDQNPATVIRQAEIDVATGQLLTGARDIWSGATGKVPEGPHVYYKDGWYYLLIAEGGTHARHKITMARSRSIWGPFESDLANPVLTAEGSSGVVQCVGHGDLVYDKDGQWWCVMLARREYGNFYPLGRETFLTSVEWVDGEFPVFKDVKIKQRTKRQVARKTDTKWPVGVHLKSIILILSGTYTEQLNITQPGPLTLLGESNSPHNASTNSVHVRWVAATEQGIYTDNVYTSVLIVAPTLNASLTGSGPEGLAVPDGTPFGCSDFRTYNIDFRNVYAEQSAGPANALSFSRANGGFYYSGFYSYQDTVYVGKLGNAYFHSSIVAKQTDFLYGFGTAWLELCDLVLQGYGGGITAWKGTNMTYPNKFGVYVHASSINAANASVVVEQKGRCALGRPWNSGHRSIFAETYEDGTIQDSGYVLWQAPITEQTLMGVYENIGPGWNVGARREYIYSVILDKETWEECNSPAKVFLTEEGTPGNVQWIDQRIRWW
;
A
#
# COMPACT_ATOMS: atom_id res chain seq x y z
N MET A 1 -24.14 -32.05 1.62
CA MET A 1 -23.67 -30.96 0.74
C MET A 1 -22.93 -29.95 1.60
N SER A 2 -21.78 -29.47 1.15
CA SER A 2 -21.04 -28.39 1.79
C SER A 2 -21.36 -27.04 1.13
N THR A 3 -20.88 -25.94 1.71
CA THR A 3 -21.08 -24.59 1.21
C THR A 3 -19.81 -23.76 1.26
N PHE A 4 -19.60 -22.91 0.26
CA PHE A 4 -18.57 -21.87 0.26
C PHE A 4 -19.16 -20.50 -0.12
N THR A 5 -18.39 -19.44 0.10
CA THR A 5 -18.83 -18.06 -0.13
C THR A 5 -18.05 -17.45 -1.29
N ASN A 6 -18.78 -16.99 -2.30
CA ASN A 6 -18.29 -16.12 -3.35
C ASN A 6 -18.38 -14.63 -2.94
N PRO A 7 -17.52 -13.76 -3.48
CA PRO A 7 -16.36 -14.09 -4.33
C PRO A 7 -15.27 -14.85 -3.55
N ILE A 8 -14.57 -15.75 -4.25
CA ILE A 8 -13.42 -16.48 -3.68
C ILE A 8 -12.23 -15.55 -3.48
N ILE A 9 -12.08 -14.52 -4.33
CA ILE A 9 -11.14 -13.39 -4.14
C ILE A 9 -11.92 -12.07 -4.36
N PRO A 10 -12.24 -11.31 -3.28
CA PRO A 10 -12.98 -10.06 -3.36
C PRO A 10 -12.12 -8.88 -3.83
N GLY A 11 -12.75 -7.84 -4.39
CA GLY A 11 -12.07 -6.63 -4.87
C GLY A 11 -11.58 -6.74 -6.31
N PHE A 12 -10.61 -5.90 -6.70
CA PHE A 12 -10.12 -5.77 -8.07
C PHE A 12 -9.21 -6.93 -8.48
N TYR A 13 -9.81 -8.09 -8.73
CA TYR A 13 -9.17 -9.32 -9.19
C TYR A 13 -9.97 -9.88 -10.36
N SER A 14 -9.81 -9.23 -11.50
CA SER A 14 -10.51 -9.55 -12.74
C SER A 14 -9.80 -10.60 -13.56
N ASP A 15 -10.53 -11.14 -14.55
CA ASP A 15 -10.00 -11.97 -15.62
C ASP A 15 -9.17 -13.16 -15.07
N PRO A 16 -9.75 -14.01 -14.19
CA PRO A 16 -9.01 -15.08 -13.53
C PRO A 16 -8.62 -16.17 -14.53
N SER A 17 -7.32 -16.50 -14.60
CA SER A 17 -6.83 -17.72 -15.26
C SER A 17 -6.20 -18.65 -14.23
N CYS A 18 -6.56 -19.93 -14.26
CA CYS A 18 -6.27 -20.88 -13.20
C CYS A 18 -5.71 -22.20 -13.74
N ILE A 19 -4.60 -22.64 -13.16
CA ILE A 19 -3.99 -23.93 -13.47
C ILE A 19 -3.85 -24.78 -12.20
N ARG A 20 -3.74 -26.09 -12.38
CA ARG A 20 -3.40 -27.04 -11.32
C ARG A 20 -2.05 -27.70 -11.61
N VAL A 21 -1.15 -27.69 -10.62
CA VAL A 21 0.14 -28.38 -10.65
C VAL A 21 0.20 -29.31 -9.43
N GLY A 22 0.11 -30.62 -9.65
CA GLY A 22 -0.05 -31.58 -8.55
C GLY A 22 -1.31 -31.25 -7.73
N ASP A 23 -1.18 -31.11 -6.42
CA ASP A 23 -2.29 -30.79 -5.51
C ASP A 23 -2.48 -29.29 -5.25
N VAL A 24 -1.83 -28.43 -6.04
CA VAL A 24 -1.83 -26.98 -5.84
C VAL A 24 -2.45 -26.29 -7.06
N PHE A 25 -3.30 -25.32 -6.79
CA PHE A 25 -3.88 -24.42 -7.78
C PHE A 25 -3.16 -23.08 -7.75
N TYR A 26 -2.97 -22.50 -8.92
CA TYR A 26 -2.41 -21.17 -9.11
C TYR A 26 -3.35 -20.34 -9.96
N MET A 27 -3.57 -19.09 -9.57
CA MET A 27 -4.45 -18.16 -10.29
C MET A 27 -3.75 -16.85 -10.57
N ALA A 28 -3.82 -16.39 -11.81
CA ALA A 28 -3.41 -15.05 -12.23
C ALA A 28 -4.65 -14.16 -12.45
N ASN A 29 -4.52 -12.87 -12.14
CA ASN A 29 -5.55 -11.86 -12.43
C ASN A 29 -4.94 -10.66 -13.16
N SER A 30 -5.75 -9.96 -13.95
CA SER A 30 -5.36 -8.70 -14.58
C SER A 30 -5.13 -7.59 -13.56
N SER A 31 -4.09 -6.76 -13.77
CA SER A 31 -3.76 -5.61 -12.90
C SER A 31 -3.80 -4.25 -13.61
N PHE A 32 -4.01 -4.21 -14.93
CA PHE A 32 -4.04 -2.97 -15.71
C PHE A 32 -2.80 -2.09 -15.47
N GLN A 33 -2.98 -0.80 -15.15
CA GLN A 33 -1.91 0.15 -14.88
C GLN A 33 -1.30 0.03 -13.47
N PHE A 34 -1.73 -0.91 -12.64
CA PHE A 34 -1.17 -1.10 -11.30
C PHE A 34 0.16 -1.85 -11.38
N PHE A 35 1.13 -1.39 -10.60
CA PHE A 35 2.45 -1.99 -10.45
C PHE A 35 2.76 -2.22 -8.95
N PRO A 36 3.29 -3.40 -8.55
CA PRO A 36 3.60 -4.56 -9.37
C PRO A 36 2.33 -5.19 -9.99
N GLY A 37 2.45 -5.73 -11.20
CA GLY A 37 1.34 -6.22 -12.02
C GLY A 37 1.22 -7.74 -12.09
N ILE A 38 0.04 -8.21 -12.51
CA ILE A 38 -0.34 -9.63 -12.60
C ILE A 38 -0.13 -10.38 -11.27
N PRO A 39 -0.99 -10.14 -10.25
CA PRO A 39 -0.94 -10.88 -9.01
C PRO A 39 -1.18 -12.38 -9.23
N ILE A 40 -0.39 -13.21 -8.53
CA ILE A 40 -0.44 -14.67 -8.56
C ILE A 40 -0.88 -15.19 -7.19
N HIS A 41 -1.99 -15.90 -7.15
CA HIS A 41 -2.50 -16.55 -5.95
C HIS A 41 -2.26 -18.05 -5.98
N LYS A 42 -2.16 -18.66 -4.80
CA LYS A 42 -2.01 -20.10 -4.60
C LYS A 42 -3.13 -20.62 -3.70
N SER A 43 -3.61 -21.82 -4.00
CA SER A 43 -4.60 -22.53 -3.18
C SER A 43 -4.38 -24.03 -3.20
N LYS A 44 -4.87 -24.74 -2.18
CA LYS A 44 -4.98 -26.21 -2.16
C LYS A 44 -6.44 -26.70 -2.28
N ASP A 45 -7.41 -25.80 -2.23
CA ASP A 45 -8.83 -26.14 -2.10
C ASP A 45 -9.77 -25.34 -3.02
N LEU A 46 -9.23 -24.43 -3.86
CA LEU A 46 -9.95 -23.49 -4.73
C LEU A 46 -10.81 -22.43 -3.99
N ILE A 47 -10.86 -22.46 -2.65
CA ILE A 47 -11.69 -21.58 -1.84
C ILE A 47 -10.84 -20.55 -1.10
N ASN A 48 -9.75 -20.99 -0.48
CA ASN A 48 -8.83 -20.17 0.28
C ASN A 48 -7.60 -19.89 -0.59
N TRP A 49 -7.38 -18.61 -0.90
CA TRP A 49 -6.33 -18.15 -1.80
C TRP A 49 -5.35 -17.24 -1.07
N GLU A 50 -4.07 -17.53 -1.22
CA GLU A 50 -2.95 -16.74 -0.71
C GLU A 50 -2.27 -16.05 -1.89
N LEU A 51 -2.10 -14.72 -1.83
CA LEU A 51 -1.28 -14.01 -2.82
C LEU A 51 0.20 -14.36 -2.57
N ILE A 52 0.86 -14.98 -3.53
CA ILE A 52 2.26 -15.42 -3.39
C ILE A 52 3.26 -14.51 -4.10
N GLY A 53 2.79 -13.57 -4.93
CA GLY A 53 3.64 -12.62 -5.63
C GLY A 53 2.96 -12.01 -6.85
N ASN A 54 3.75 -11.29 -7.66
CA ASN A 54 3.31 -10.62 -8.88
C ASN A 54 4.29 -10.97 -10.02
N ALA A 55 3.77 -11.37 -11.18
CA ALA A 55 4.62 -11.79 -12.30
C ALA A 55 5.37 -10.62 -12.95
N ILE A 56 4.80 -9.41 -12.88
CA ILE A 56 5.43 -8.16 -13.31
C ILE A 56 5.80 -7.36 -12.06
N ASN A 57 7.06 -7.38 -11.67
CA ASN A 57 7.52 -6.78 -10.41
C ASN A 57 8.80 -5.95 -10.56
N ARG A 58 9.36 -5.83 -11.78
CA ARG A 58 10.51 -4.97 -12.08
C ARG A 58 10.21 -4.02 -13.24
N PRO A 59 10.62 -2.74 -13.16
CA PRO A 59 10.55 -1.82 -14.31
C PRO A 59 11.29 -2.34 -15.55
N SER A 60 12.32 -3.17 -15.36
CA SER A 60 13.07 -3.80 -16.44
C SER A 60 12.29 -4.88 -17.20
N GLN A 61 11.16 -5.38 -16.66
CA GLN A 61 10.26 -6.29 -17.39
C GLN A 61 9.36 -5.50 -18.33
N ILE A 62 8.71 -4.45 -17.81
CA ILE A 62 7.89 -3.51 -18.58
C ILE A 62 7.75 -2.19 -17.82
N SER A 63 7.77 -1.08 -18.55
CA SER A 63 7.41 0.24 -18.04
C SER A 63 5.93 0.51 -18.31
N LEU A 64 5.17 0.88 -17.29
CA LEU A 64 3.75 1.25 -17.41
C LEU A 64 3.52 2.76 -17.58
N ASN A 65 4.58 3.56 -17.76
CA ASN A 65 4.48 5.02 -17.89
C ASN A 65 3.60 5.51 -19.06
N GLN A 66 3.44 4.69 -20.10
CA GLN A 66 2.58 4.96 -21.26
C GLN A 66 1.33 4.08 -21.27
N ALA A 67 1.09 3.28 -20.23
CA ALA A 67 -0.08 2.42 -20.14
C ALA A 67 -1.35 3.29 -20.04
N THR A 68 -2.31 3.05 -20.92
CA THR A 68 -3.59 3.76 -20.95
C THR A 68 -4.74 2.78 -21.15
N THR A 69 -5.84 3.01 -20.44
CA THR A 69 -7.11 2.32 -20.64
C THR A 69 -8.05 3.09 -21.58
N LYS A 70 -7.61 4.25 -22.12
CA LYS A 70 -8.39 5.01 -23.08
C LYS A 70 -8.38 4.31 -24.44
N ILE A 71 -9.56 3.89 -24.89
CA ILE A 71 -9.80 3.53 -26.29
C ILE A 71 -9.75 4.84 -27.09
N THR A 72 -8.58 5.24 -27.58
CA THR A 72 -8.47 6.37 -28.50
C THR A 72 -8.76 5.89 -29.91
N THR A 73 -9.79 6.43 -30.54
CA THR A 73 -10.22 6.14 -31.92
C THR A 73 -9.20 6.50 -33.01
N HIS A 74 -8.01 7.01 -32.66
CA HIS A 74 -7.01 7.50 -33.62
C HIS A 74 -5.55 7.27 -33.19
N ARG A 75 -5.13 6.04 -32.89
CA ARG A 75 -3.72 5.62 -33.02
C ARG A 75 -3.60 4.13 -33.35
N ALA A 76 -3.78 3.82 -34.63
CA ALA A 76 -3.56 2.49 -35.22
C ALA A 76 -2.06 2.20 -35.50
N GLU A 77 -1.12 2.69 -34.69
CA GLU A 77 0.33 2.59 -34.99
C GLU A 77 1.21 2.01 -33.88
N ASN A 78 0.64 1.59 -32.75
CA ASN A 78 1.39 0.76 -31.81
C ASN A 78 1.01 -0.69 -32.04
N TYR A 79 1.81 -1.40 -32.86
CA TYR A 79 1.81 -2.85 -32.92
C TYR A 79 1.64 -3.41 -31.51
N SER A 80 0.55 -4.15 -31.24
CA SER A 80 0.32 -4.78 -29.95
C SER A 80 1.36 -5.88 -29.77
N ARG A 81 2.55 -5.50 -29.30
CA ARG A 81 3.58 -6.44 -28.89
C ARG A 81 3.09 -7.08 -27.60
N VAL A 82 2.67 -8.33 -27.67
CA VAL A 82 2.17 -9.03 -26.49
C VAL A 82 3.29 -9.84 -25.85
N ALA A 83 3.28 -9.86 -24.52
CA ALA A 83 4.36 -10.36 -23.70
C ALA A 83 3.92 -11.42 -22.71
N TYR A 84 4.75 -12.46 -22.51
CA TYR A 84 4.60 -13.44 -21.43
C TYR A 84 5.97 -13.82 -20.85
N THR A 85 5.96 -14.51 -19.70
CA THR A 85 7.16 -15.06 -19.06
C THR A 85 7.20 -16.59 -19.23
N PRO A 86 8.14 -17.16 -20.01
CA PRO A 86 8.10 -18.57 -20.38
C PRO A 86 8.30 -19.60 -19.25
N ARG A 87 8.86 -19.23 -18.08
CA ARG A 87 9.14 -20.19 -16.98
C ARG A 87 9.75 -19.52 -15.73
N PRO A 88 8.96 -19.19 -14.70
CA PRO A 88 9.50 -18.95 -13.36
C PRO A 88 9.90 -20.28 -12.72
N PHE A 89 11.06 -20.34 -12.06
CA PHE A 89 11.46 -21.51 -11.28
C PHE A 89 10.76 -21.58 -9.91
N ASP A 90 10.32 -20.44 -9.38
CA ASP A 90 9.51 -20.32 -8.16
C ASP A 90 8.57 -19.11 -8.27
N LEU A 91 7.26 -19.35 -8.37
CA LEU A 91 6.25 -18.29 -8.52
C LEU A 91 6.22 -17.30 -7.34
N SER A 92 6.77 -17.66 -6.18
CA SER A 92 6.86 -16.79 -5.01
C SER A 92 8.15 -15.96 -4.94
N ASP A 93 9.20 -16.36 -5.66
CA ASP A 93 10.41 -15.55 -5.76
C ASP A 93 10.23 -14.49 -6.86
N PRO A 94 10.21 -13.18 -6.52
CA PRO A 94 10.05 -12.15 -7.52
C PRO A 94 11.16 -12.20 -8.58
N ASN A 95 12.38 -12.63 -8.24
CA ASN A 95 13.52 -12.69 -9.15
C ASN A 95 13.47 -13.87 -10.13
N SER A 96 12.52 -14.80 -9.96
CA SER A 96 12.41 -15.98 -10.82
C SER A 96 11.77 -15.71 -12.18
N TYR A 97 10.97 -14.65 -12.27
CA TYR A 97 10.32 -14.28 -13.52
C TYR A 97 11.35 -13.77 -14.53
N SER A 98 11.27 -14.29 -15.75
CA SER A 98 12.14 -13.90 -16.85
C SER A 98 11.84 -12.49 -17.37
N LYS A 99 12.66 -12.04 -18.33
CA LYS A 99 12.27 -10.95 -19.25
C LYS A 99 11.04 -11.39 -20.07
N LEU A 100 10.30 -10.40 -20.54
CA LEU A 100 9.14 -10.59 -21.40
C LEU A 100 9.56 -11.00 -22.82
N ILE A 101 8.89 -12.00 -23.39
CA ILE A 101 9.01 -12.38 -24.81
C ILE A 101 7.89 -11.70 -25.58
N TYR A 102 8.24 -10.90 -26.58
CA TYR A 102 7.27 -10.17 -27.39
C TYR A 102 6.97 -10.86 -28.71
N PHE A 103 5.71 -10.83 -29.13
CA PHE A 103 5.27 -11.22 -30.47
C PHE A 103 4.13 -10.36 -30.99
N ASP A 104 3.94 -10.36 -32.31
CA ASP A 104 2.94 -9.52 -32.96
C ASP A 104 1.58 -10.21 -33.00
N PHE A 105 0.58 -9.61 -32.34
CA PHE A 105 -0.81 -10.05 -32.38
C PHE A 105 -1.73 -8.84 -32.20
N HIS A 106 -2.56 -8.52 -33.19
CA HIS A 106 -3.45 -7.35 -33.13
C HIS A 106 -4.72 -7.66 -32.33
N GLY A 107 -4.59 -7.72 -31.01
CA GLY A 107 -5.67 -8.15 -30.14
C GLY A 107 -5.35 -8.16 -28.64
N ILE A 108 -6.25 -8.76 -27.88
CA ILE A 108 -6.17 -8.93 -26.42
C ILE A 108 -6.45 -10.39 -26.02
N ASP A 109 -6.42 -10.67 -24.72
CA ASP A 109 -6.84 -11.93 -24.11
C ASP A 109 -6.13 -13.16 -24.70
N LEU A 110 -4.80 -13.15 -24.65
CA LEU A 110 -4.03 -14.28 -25.17
C LEU A 110 -4.00 -15.45 -24.20
N SER A 111 -4.15 -16.63 -24.77
CA SER A 111 -4.11 -17.91 -24.07
C SER A 111 -3.21 -18.88 -24.82
N LEU A 112 -2.54 -19.76 -24.07
CA LEU A 112 -1.68 -20.79 -24.63
C LEU A 112 -2.32 -22.16 -24.42
N PHE A 113 -2.34 -22.96 -25.48
CA PHE A 113 -2.76 -24.34 -25.45
C PHE A 113 -1.61 -25.26 -25.84
N PHE A 114 -1.20 -26.11 -24.90
CA PHE A 114 -0.16 -27.13 -25.10
C PHE A 114 -0.83 -28.43 -25.54
N ASP A 115 -0.65 -28.78 -26.82
CA ASP A 115 -1.32 -29.94 -27.41
C ASP A 115 -0.52 -31.23 -27.18
N LYS A 116 -1.20 -32.36 -27.17
CA LYS A 116 -0.62 -33.70 -26.94
C LYS A 116 0.36 -34.14 -28.02
N ASN A 117 0.35 -33.49 -29.18
CA ASN A 117 1.29 -33.73 -30.28
C ASN A 117 2.61 -32.97 -30.11
N GLY A 118 2.79 -32.22 -29.01
CA GLY A 118 3.98 -31.44 -28.72
C GLY A 118 3.98 -30.04 -29.32
N LYS A 119 2.93 -29.65 -30.05
CA LYS A 119 2.76 -28.29 -30.58
C LYS A 119 2.12 -27.38 -29.53
N VAL A 120 2.42 -26.08 -29.64
CA VAL A 120 1.79 -25.05 -28.81
C VAL A 120 1.05 -24.08 -29.72
N TYR A 121 -0.18 -23.76 -29.32
CA TYR A 121 -1.02 -22.80 -30.01
C TYR A 121 -1.28 -21.61 -29.12
N VAL A 122 -1.34 -20.43 -29.72
CA VAL A 122 -1.80 -19.19 -29.08
C VAL A 122 -3.10 -18.74 -29.71
N GLN A 123 -4.07 -18.40 -28.87
CA GLN A 123 -5.39 -17.89 -29.25
C GLN A 123 -5.60 -16.54 -28.58
N GLY A 124 -6.27 -15.61 -29.27
CA GLY A 124 -6.65 -14.33 -28.69
C GLY A 124 -7.84 -13.69 -29.38
N SER A 125 -8.38 -12.65 -28.77
CA SER A 125 -9.39 -11.78 -29.38
C SER A 125 -8.72 -10.86 -30.38
N TRP A 126 -8.83 -11.18 -31.68
CA TRP A 126 -8.33 -10.32 -32.73
C TRP A 126 -9.29 -9.17 -32.99
N ILE A 127 -8.77 -7.94 -33.04
CA ILE A 127 -9.58 -6.74 -33.23
C ILE A 127 -9.56 -6.36 -34.71
N TYR A 128 -10.73 -6.40 -35.36
CA TYR A 128 -10.91 -5.81 -36.70
C TYR A 128 -11.11 -4.30 -36.64
N GLY A 129 -11.74 -3.83 -35.56
CA GLY A 129 -12.13 -2.45 -35.32
C GLY A 129 -13.51 -2.41 -34.67
N TYR A 130 -13.74 -1.57 -33.65
CA TYR A 130 -15.01 -1.56 -32.92
C TYR A 130 -16.20 -1.01 -33.73
N ASP A 131 -15.92 -0.42 -34.89
CA ASP A 131 -16.88 -0.01 -35.92
C ASP A 131 -17.21 -1.11 -36.93
N GLN A 132 -16.47 -2.23 -36.92
CA GLN A 132 -16.69 -3.39 -37.79
C GLN A 132 -17.72 -4.38 -37.21
N ASN A 133 -18.27 -5.24 -38.06
CA ASN A 133 -19.17 -6.32 -37.66
C ASN A 133 -18.75 -7.67 -38.28
N PRO A 134 -18.15 -8.59 -37.51
CA PRO A 134 -17.90 -8.51 -36.08
C PRO A 134 -16.73 -7.57 -35.75
N ALA A 135 -16.78 -6.93 -34.58
CA ALA A 135 -15.71 -6.05 -34.10
C ALA A 135 -14.43 -6.84 -33.76
N THR A 136 -14.60 -8.05 -33.24
CA THR A 136 -13.53 -8.98 -32.88
C THR A 136 -13.85 -10.42 -33.29
N VAL A 137 -12.83 -11.27 -33.35
CA VAL A 137 -12.94 -12.71 -33.67
C VAL A 137 -11.88 -13.48 -32.87
N ILE A 138 -12.10 -14.75 -32.56
CA ILE A 138 -11.03 -15.59 -32.00
C ILE A 138 -10.10 -16.03 -33.12
N ARG A 139 -8.84 -15.61 -33.02
CA ARG A 139 -7.78 -15.93 -33.97
C ARG A 139 -6.69 -16.75 -33.30
N GLN A 140 -6.15 -17.71 -34.03
CA GLN A 140 -5.14 -18.65 -33.52
C GLN A 140 -3.94 -18.78 -34.45
N ALA A 141 -2.77 -19.04 -33.87
CA ALA A 141 -1.54 -19.43 -34.55
C ALA A 141 -0.80 -20.53 -33.77
N GLU A 142 0.01 -21.35 -34.44
CA GLU A 142 1.05 -22.14 -33.78
C GLU A 142 2.20 -21.21 -33.36
N ILE A 143 2.78 -21.40 -32.17
CA ILE A 143 3.80 -20.52 -31.59
C ILE A 143 4.98 -21.31 -31.01
N ASP A 144 6.19 -20.80 -31.21
CA ASP A 144 7.35 -21.17 -30.41
C ASP A 144 7.40 -20.30 -29.14
N VAL A 145 7.13 -20.93 -28.00
CA VAL A 145 7.07 -20.25 -26.69
C VAL A 145 8.44 -19.82 -26.14
N ALA A 146 9.55 -20.23 -26.75
CA ALA A 146 10.88 -19.80 -26.34
C ALA A 146 11.28 -18.48 -27.02
N THR A 147 10.74 -18.22 -28.20
CA THR A 147 11.13 -17.08 -29.06
C THR A 147 9.99 -16.08 -29.28
N GLY A 148 8.74 -16.51 -29.09
CA GLY A 148 7.55 -15.75 -29.49
C GLY A 148 7.22 -15.86 -30.97
N GLN A 149 7.99 -16.63 -31.76
CA GLN A 149 7.76 -16.74 -33.19
C GLN A 149 6.44 -17.48 -33.48
N LEU A 150 5.57 -16.86 -34.28
CA LEU A 150 4.41 -17.57 -34.84
C LEU A 150 4.90 -18.49 -35.97
N LEU A 151 4.68 -19.80 -35.80
CA LEU A 151 5.10 -20.86 -36.72
C LEU A 151 4.11 -21.07 -37.86
N THR A 152 2.91 -20.50 -37.75
CA THR A 152 1.89 -20.45 -38.81
C THR A 152 1.33 -19.04 -38.93
N GLY A 153 0.72 -18.72 -40.08
CA GLY A 153 -0.14 -17.54 -40.17
C GLY A 153 -1.32 -17.64 -39.20
N ALA A 154 -1.65 -16.51 -38.56
CA ALA A 154 -2.78 -16.43 -37.64
C ALA A 154 -4.09 -16.46 -38.43
N ARG A 155 -5.05 -17.32 -38.03
CA ARG A 155 -6.35 -17.48 -38.71
C ARG A 155 -7.52 -17.51 -37.75
N ASP A 156 -8.65 -17.00 -38.20
CA ASP A 156 -9.90 -17.01 -37.46
C ASP A 156 -10.36 -18.46 -37.27
N ILE A 157 -10.75 -18.80 -36.04
CA ILE A 157 -11.24 -20.14 -35.70
C ILE A 157 -12.69 -20.13 -35.22
N TRP A 158 -13.16 -19.02 -34.63
CA TRP A 158 -14.56 -18.89 -34.21
C TRP A 158 -14.97 -17.43 -34.00
N SER A 159 -16.16 -17.06 -34.47
CA SER A 159 -16.74 -15.72 -34.32
C SER A 159 -17.59 -15.54 -33.07
N GLY A 160 -17.63 -16.55 -32.19
CA GLY A 160 -18.52 -16.60 -31.03
C GLY A 160 -19.95 -17.05 -31.36
N ALA A 161 -20.71 -17.39 -30.34
CA ALA A 161 -22.10 -17.83 -30.48
C ALA A 161 -23.05 -16.64 -30.73
N THR A 162 -22.70 -15.45 -30.23
CA THR A 162 -23.51 -14.23 -30.38
C THR A 162 -22.94 -13.25 -31.39
N GLY A 163 -21.65 -13.38 -31.74
CA GLY A 163 -20.96 -12.46 -32.65
C GLY A 163 -20.71 -11.08 -32.03
N LYS A 164 -20.81 -10.95 -30.70
CA LYS A 164 -20.67 -9.68 -29.97
C LYS A 164 -19.43 -9.71 -29.11
N VAL A 165 -18.33 -9.18 -29.64
CA VAL A 165 -17.05 -9.03 -28.94
C VAL A 165 -16.56 -10.36 -28.33
N PRO A 166 -16.36 -11.42 -29.15
CA PRO A 166 -15.73 -12.64 -28.67
C PRO A 166 -14.31 -12.35 -28.14
N GLU A 167 -14.05 -12.74 -26.90
CA GLU A 167 -12.81 -12.49 -26.15
C GLU A 167 -12.50 -13.60 -25.14
N GLY A 168 -11.44 -13.50 -24.33
CA GLY A 168 -11.08 -14.50 -23.30
C GLY A 168 -11.02 -15.97 -23.76
N PRO A 169 -10.38 -16.35 -24.88
CA PRO A 169 -10.37 -17.73 -25.35
C PRO A 169 -9.54 -18.66 -24.48
N HIS A 170 -10.09 -19.83 -24.15
CA HIS A 170 -9.37 -20.96 -23.56
C HIS A 170 -9.70 -22.25 -24.30
N VAL A 171 -8.67 -23.01 -24.68
CA VAL A 171 -8.83 -24.30 -25.37
C VAL A 171 -8.56 -25.46 -24.42
N TYR A 172 -9.41 -26.48 -24.48
CA TYR A 172 -9.28 -27.73 -23.73
C TYR A 172 -9.35 -28.91 -24.69
N TYR A 173 -8.51 -29.93 -24.49
CA TYR A 173 -8.64 -31.20 -25.20
C TYR A 173 -9.21 -32.28 -24.29
N LYS A 174 -10.39 -32.81 -24.64
CA LYS A 174 -11.10 -33.83 -23.86
C LYS A 174 -11.88 -34.75 -24.81
N ASP A 175 -11.82 -36.06 -24.61
CA ASP A 175 -12.61 -37.08 -25.35
C ASP A 175 -12.53 -36.98 -26.89
N GLY A 176 -11.35 -36.61 -27.40
CA GLY A 176 -11.14 -36.44 -28.83
C GLY A 176 -11.66 -35.12 -29.40
N TRP A 177 -12.08 -34.17 -28.56
CA TRP A 177 -12.57 -32.86 -28.95
C TRP A 177 -11.65 -31.77 -28.42
N TYR A 178 -11.48 -30.72 -29.22
CA TYR A 178 -10.99 -29.42 -28.78
C TYR A 178 -12.20 -28.57 -28.44
N TYR A 179 -12.35 -28.21 -27.18
CA TYR A 179 -13.38 -27.27 -26.74
C TYR A 179 -12.78 -25.88 -26.62
N LEU A 180 -13.47 -24.89 -27.14
CA LEU A 180 -13.10 -23.48 -27.08
C LEU A 180 -14.14 -22.75 -26.23
N LEU A 181 -13.72 -22.32 -25.05
CA LEU A 181 -14.49 -21.45 -24.16
C LEU A 181 -14.09 -20.00 -24.41
N ILE A 182 -15.05 -19.09 -24.47
CA ILE A 182 -14.81 -17.66 -24.66
C ILE A 182 -15.73 -16.84 -23.77
N ALA A 183 -15.45 -15.54 -23.67
CA ALA A 183 -16.38 -14.52 -23.22
C ALA A 183 -17.02 -13.79 -24.41
N GLU A 184 -18.25 -13.32 -24.24
CA GLU A 184 -18.96 -12.47 -25.21
C GLU A 184 -19.78 -11.37 -24.51
N GLY A 185 -20.21 -10.36 -25.28
CA GLY A 185 -21.12 -9.29 -24.85
C GLY A 185 -20.43 -8.07 -24.22
N GLY A 186 -19.12 -8.15 -24.00
CA GLY A 186 -18.30 -7.18 -23.26
C GLY A 186 -18.49 -7.29 -21.75
N THR A 187 -17.48 -6.86 -20.97
CA THR A 187 -17.36 -7.05 -19.50
C THR A 187 -18.32 -6.19 -18.62
N HIS A 188 -19.55 -6.00 -19.10
CA HIS A 188 -20.65 -5.24 -18.48
C HIS A 188 -21.92 -6.11 -18.30
N ALA A 189 -23.11 -5.51 -18.25
CA ALA A 189 -24.36 -6.21 -17.94
C ALA A 189 -24.72 -7.36 -18.90
N ARG A 190 -24.18 -7.35 -20.12
CA ARG A 190 -24.39 -8.41 -21.13
C ARG A 190 -23.27 -9.44 -21.17
N HIS A 191 -22.36 -9.43 -20.22
CA HIS A 191 -21.24 -10.36 -20.20
C HIS A 191 -21.75 -11.80 -20.05
N LYS A 192 -21.12 -12.74 -20.76
CA LYS A 192 -21.47 -14.16 -20.73
C LYS A 192 -20.28 -15.02 -21.10
N ILE A 193 -20.37 -16.30 -20.74
CA ILE A 193 -19.46 -17.36 -21.21
C ILE A 193 -20.19 -18.14 -22.29
N THR A 194 -19.50 -18.41 -23.40
CA THR A 194 -19.98 -19.29 -24.47
C THR A 194 -18.93 -20.32 -24.82
N MET A 195 -19.35 -21.44 -25.41
CA MET A 195 -18.48 -22.56 -25.72
C MET A 195 -18.81 -23.17 -27.08
N ALA A 196 -17.78 -23.68 -27.73
CA ALA A 196 -17.86 -24.45 -28.97
C ALA A 196 -16.87 -25.61 -28.93
N ARG A 197 -16.97 -26.57 -29.85
CA ARG A 197 -15.97 -27.65 -29.96
C ARG A 197 -15.65 -28.03 -31.40
N SER A 198 -14.55 -28.73 -31.61
CA SER A 198 -14.18 -29.28 -32.92
C SER A 198 -13.31 -30.53 -32.78
N ARG A 199 -13.32 -31.40 -33.78
CA ARG A 199 -12.34 -32.51 -33.88
C ARG A 199 -10.96 -32.03 -34.32
N SER A 200 -10.84 -30.79 -34.76
CA SER A 200 -9.61 -30.15 -35.20
C SER A 200 -9.36 -28.89 -34.37
N ILE A 201 -8.13 -28.69 -33.90
CA ILE A 201 -7.70 -27.46 -33.21
C ILE A 201 -7.94 -26.19 -34.05
N TRP A 202 -8.13 -26.36 -35.37
CA TRP A 202 -8.36 -25.31 -36.33
C TRP A 202 -9.82 -25.16 -36.79
N GLY A 203 -10.74 -25.91 -36.17
CA GLY A 203 -12.14 -25.90 -36.54
C GLY A 203 -12.46 -26.72 -37.80
N PRO A 204 -13.68 -26.55 -38.35
CA PRO A 204 -14.70 -25.61 -37.87
C PRO A 204 -15.18 -25.96 -36.46
N PHE A 205 -15.44 -24.94 -35.64
CA PHE A 205 -15.99 -25.10 -34.29
C PHE A 205 -17.52 -25.09 -34.35
N GLU A 206 -18.15 -26.15 -33.81
CA GLU A 206 -19.59 -26.23 -33.61
C GLU A 206 -19.95 -25.61 -32.25
N SER A 207 -20.83 -24.60 -32.26
CA SER A 207 -21.29 -23.93 -31.04
C SER A 207 -22.16 -24.86 -30.20
N ASP A 208 -22.02 -24.80 -28.88
CA ASP A 208 -22.97 -25.41 -27.96
C ASP A 208 -24.37 -24.82 -28.17
N LEU A 209 -25.38 -25.69 -28.30
CA LEU A 209 -26.79 -25.29 -28.40
C LEU A 209 -27.31 -24.66 -27.10
N ALA A 210 -26.65 -24.92 -25.96
CA ALA A 210 -26.97 -24.34 -24.67
C ALA A 210 -26.36 -22.94 -24.44
N ASN A 211 -25.68 -22.37 -25.45
CA ASN A 211 -25.09 -21.04 -25.29
C ASN A 211 -26.13 -19.94 -25.01
N PRO A 212 -25.82 -18.95 -24.14
CA PRO A 212 -24.62 -18.89 -23.32
C PRO A 212 -24.65 -19.90 -22.17
N VAL A 213 -23.52 -20.58 -21.94
CA VAL A 213 -23.40 -21.59 -20.88
C VAL A 213 -23.41 -20.98 -19.47
N LEU A 214 -23.09 -19.68 -19.35
CA LEU A 214 -23.22 -18.93 -18.10
C LEU A 214 -23.39 -17.43 -18.36
N THR A 215 -24.37 -16.79 -17.71
CA THR A 215 -24.60 -15.34 -17.77
C THR A 215 -25.37 -14.85 -16.55
N ALA A 216 -25.25 -13.56 -16.24
CA ALA A 216 -26.15 -12.85 -15.31
C ALA A 216 -27.05 -11.83 -16.02
N GLU A 217 -27.00 -11.76 -17.35
CA GLU A 217 -27.84 -10.84 -18.13
C GLU A 217 -29.33 -11.08 -17.84
N GLY A 218 -30.03 -10.00 -17.46
CA GLY A 218 -31.45 -10.06 -17.09
C GLY A 218 -31.73 -10.57 -15.66
N SER A 219 -30.71 -10.90 -14.87
CA SER A 219 -30.85 -11.30 -13.47
C SER A 219 -31.13 -10.11 -12.56
N SER A 220 -31.99 -10.30 -11.54
CA SER A 220 -32.21 -9.35 -10.44
C SER A 220 -31.32 -9.61 -9.22
N GLY A 221 -30.38 -10.57 -9.31
CA GLY A 221 -29.46 -10.90 -8.23
C GLY A 221 -28.33 -9.88 -8.06
N VAL A 222 -27.68 -9.89 -6.89
CA VAL A 222 -26.54 -9.00 -6.59
C VAL A 222 -25.28 -9.30 -7.41
N VAL A 223 -25.16 -10.52 -7.94
CA VAL A 223 -24.02 -10.95 -8.77
C VAL A 223 -24.36 -10.66 -10.23
N GLN A 224 -23.61 -9.73 -10.82
CA GLN A 224 -23.83 -9.22 -12.17
C GLN A 224 -22.57 -9.36 -13.03
N CYS A 225 -22.69 -9.15 -14.34
CA CYS A 225 -21.57 -9.15 -15.30
C CYS A 225 -20.72 -10.44 -15.30
N VAL A 226 -21.35 -11.60 -15.09
CA VAL A 226 -20.68 -12.90 -15.05
C VAL A 226 -20.11 -13.26 -16.42
N GLY A 227 -18.81 -13.53 -16.51
CA GLY A 227 -18.16 -13.95 -17.75
C GLY A 227 -16.64 -14.13 -17.59
N HIS A 228 -15.91 -14.25 -18.69
CA HIS A 228 -14.44 -14.39 -18.73
C HIS A 228 -13.95 -15.46 -17.74
N GLY A 229 -14.31 -16.72 -18.04
CA GLY A 229 -14.03 -17.86 -17.17
C GLY A 229 -12.90 -18.75 -17.66
N ASP A 230 -12.35 -19.53 -16.74
CA ASP A 230 -11.33 -20.55 -16.98
C ASP A 230 -11.70 -21.84 -16.20
N LEU A 231 -11.50 -23.00 -16.82
CA LEU A 231 -11.92 -24.29 -16.29
C LEU A 231 -10.74 -25.03 -15.69
N VAL A 232 -10.92 -25.52 -14.47
CA VAL A 232 -9.94 -26.35 -13.78
C VAL A 232 -10.63 -27.52 -13.11
N TYR A 233 -10.00 -28.69 -13.12
CA TYR A 233 -10.49 -29.86 -12.39
C TYR A 233 -9.62 -30.13 -11.17
N ASP A 234 -10.27 -30.55 -10.09
CA ASP A 234 -9.61 -30.89 -8.84
C ASP A 234 -9.07 -32.33 -8.82
N LYS A 235 -8.39 -32.69 -7.73
CA LYS A 235 -7.82 -34.03 -7.51
C LYS A 235 -8.85 -35.16 -7.52
N ASP A 236 -10.13 -34.84 -7.31
CA ASP A 236 -11.23 -35.81 -7.30
C ASP A 236 -11.95 -35.86 -8.67
N GLY A 237 -11.43 -35.14 -9.68
CA GLY A 237 -11.95 -35.12 -11.04
C GLY A 237 -13.14 -34.17 -11.25
N GLN A 238 -13.56 -33.41 -10.24
CA GLN A 238 -14.65 -32.45 -10.36
C GLN A 238 -14.16 -31.18 -11.06
N TRP A 239 -14.89 -30.77 -12.10
CA TRP A 239 -14.63 -29.53 -12.84
C TRP A 239 -15.21 -28.30 -12.14
N TRP A 240 -14.51 -27.20 -12.27
CA TRP A 240 -14.86 -25.89 -11.74
C TRP A 240 -14.62 -24.83 -12.80
N CYS A 241 -15.40 -23.76 -12.75
CA CYS A 241 -15.16 -22.54 -13.50
C CYS A 241 -14.83 -21.43 -12.50
N VAL A 242 -13.61 -20.88 -12.62
CA VAL A 242 -13.29 -19.58 -12.04
C VAL A 242 -13.71 -18.53 -13.06
N MET A 243 -14.33 -17.44 -12.62
CA MET A 243 -14.82 -16.41 -13.55
C MET A 243 -14.84 -15.06 -12.87
N LEU A 244 -14.83 -13.99 -13.64
CA LEU A 244 -15.11 -12.68 -13.08
C LEU A 244 -16.61 -12.45 -12.94
N ALA A 245 -16.99 -11.70 -11.91
CA ALA A 245 -18.31 -11.07 -11.80
C ALA A 245 -18.18 -9.80 -10.95
N ARG A 246 -19.29 -9.07 -10.77
CA ARG A 246 -19.35 -7.87 -9.94
C ARG A 246 -20.46 -8.01 -8.90
N ARG A 247 -20.26 -7.42 -7.73
CA ARG A 247 -21.34 -7.19 -6.76
C ARG A 247 -21.93 -5.80 -6.96
N GLU A 248 -23.22 -5.76 -7.26
CA GLU A 248 -23.97 -4.52 -7.44
C GLU A 248 -24.35 -3.89 -6.08
N TYR A 249 -24.17 -2.57 -5.98
CA TYR A 249 -24.64 -1.76 -4.85
C TYR A 249 -25.20 -0.42 -5.38
N GLY A 250 -26.53 -0.24 -5.29
CA GLY A 250 -27.19 1.00 -5.69
C GLY A 250 -26.90 1.45 -7.14
N ASN A 251 -26.81 0.51 -8.08
CA ASN A 251 -26.39 0.66 -9.49
C ASN A 251 -24.88 0.84 -9.76
N PHE A 252 -24.03 0.69 -8.74
CA PHE A 252 -22.58 0.80 -8.87
C PHE A 252 -21.87 -0.51 -8.53
N TYR A 253 -20.61 -0.63 -8.96
CA TYR A 253 -19.74 -1.78 -8.67
C TYR A 253 -18.46 -1.30 -7.95
N PRO A 254 -18.55 -0.84 -6.68
CA PRO A 254 -17.46 -0.13 -6.01
C PRO A 254 -16.19 -0.98 -5.81
N LEU A 255 -16.32 -2.31 -5.86
CA LEU A 255 -15.21 -3.24 -5.69
C LEU A 255 -14.58 -3.68 -7.02
N GLY A 256 -15.07 -3.16 -8.15
CA GLY A 256 -14.61 -3.55 -9.48
C GLY A 256 -15.12 -4.94 -9.90
N ARG A 257 -14.28 -5.67 -10.62
CA ARG A 257 -14.52 -7.05 -11.08
C ARG A 257 -13.76 -7.99 -10.15
N GLU A 258 -14.47 -8.87 -9.49
CA GLU A 258 -13.97 -9.80 -8.47
C GLU A 258 -13.95 -11.23 -9.03
N THR A 259 -13.21 -12.15 -8.39
CA THR A 259 -13.14 -13.55 -8.82
C THR A 259 -14.15 -14.42 -8.08
N PHE A 260 -14.96 -15.14 -8.86
CA PHE A 260 -16.00 -16.07 -8.42
C PHE A 260 -15.65 -17.50 -8.84
N LEU A 261 -16.36 -18.47 -8.25
CA LEU A 261 -16.23 -19.89 -8.52
C LEU A 261 -17.62 -20.56 -8.64
N THR A 262 -17.79 -21.44 -9.62
CA THR A 262 -18.94 -22.35 -9.70
C THR A 262 -18.53 -23.76 -10.12
N SER A 263 -19.33 -24.74 -9.77
CA SER A 263 -19.12 -26.13 -10.18
C SER A 263 -19.58 -26.37 -11.61
N VAL A 264 -18.85 -27.21 -12.33
CA VAL A 264 -19.14 -27.61 -13.71
C VAL A 264 -19.25 -29.13 -13.77
N GLU A 265 -20.33 -29.63 -14.35
CA GLU A 265 -20.51 -31.05 -14.63
C GLU A 265 -20.13 -31.30 -16.09
N TRP A 266 -19.05 -32.04 -16.34
CA TRP A 266 -18.56 -32.29 -17.70
C TRP A 266 -18.51 -33.80 -17.98
N VAL A 267 -19.58 -34.30 -18.59
CA VAL A 267 -19.70 -35.71 -18.99
C VAL A 267 -18.86 -35.97 -20.24
N ASP A 268 -18.32 -37.18 -20.35
CA ASP A 268 -17.48 -37.58 -21.47
C ASP A 268 -18.20 -37.45 -22.81
N GLY A 269 -17.56 -36.79 -23.77
CA GLY A 269 -18.09 -36.57 -25.12
C GLY A 269 -19.17 -35.49 -25.22
N GLU A 270 -19.57 -34.85 -24.12
CA GLU A 270 -20.63 -33.83 -24.06
C GLU A 270 -20.05 -32.40 -23.87
N PHE A 271 -20.91 -31.39 -23.96
CA PHE A 271 -20.60 -30.04 -23.47
C PHE A 271 -20.74 -29.96 -21.94
N PRO A 272 -19.95 -29.12 -21.25
CA PRO A 272 -20.06 -28.94 -19.81
C PRO A 272 -21.30 -28.16 -19.40
N VAL A 273 -21.92 -28.57 -18.30
CA VAL A 273 -23.05 -27.86 -17.68
C VAL A 273 -22.58 -27.09 -16.45
N PHE A 274 -22.73 -25.76 -16.49
CA PHE A 274 -22.33 -24.86 -15.41
C PHE A 274 -23.49 -24.68 -14.42
N LYS A 275 -23.20 -24.65 -13.12
CA LYS A 275 -24.21 -24.20 -12.13
C LYS A 275 -24.24 -22.69 -12.06
N ASP A 276 -25.42 -22.13 -11.76
CA ASP A 276 -25.59 -20.71 -11.44
C ASP A 276 -24.60 -20.24 -10.36
N VAL A 277 -24.12 -19.01 -10.51
CA VAL A 277 -23.23 -18.36 -9.54
C VAL A 277 -24.06 -17.65 -8.47
N LYS A 278 -23.80 -17.98 -7.20
CA LYS A 278 -24.47 -17.38 -6.04
C LYS A 278 -23.42 -16.96 -5.00
N ILE A 279 -23.77 -16.00 -4.15
CA ILE A 279 -22.92 -15.57 -3.02
C ILE A 279 -22.65 -16.74 -2.06
N LYS A 280 -23.69 -17.49 -1.67
CA LYS A 280 -23.52 -18.75 -0.92
C LYS A 280 -23.74 -19.92 -1.88
N GLN A 281 -22.65 -20.56 -2.30
CA GLN A 281 -22.68 -21.66 -3.24
C GLN A 281 -22.76 -23.00 -2.49
N ARG A 282 -23.64 -23.91 -2.92
CA ARG A 282 -23.72 -25.29 -2.41
C ARG A 282 -22.99 -26.23 -3.35
N THR A 283 -22.30 -27.22 -2.79
CA THR A 283 -21.64 -28.27 -3.57
C THR A 283 -21.77 -29.64 -2.89
N LYS A 284 -21.73 -30.70 -3.70
CA LYS A 284 -21.71 -32.09 -3.22
C LYS A 284 -20.35 -32.47 -2.63
N ARG A 285 -19.26 -31.81 -3.06
CA ARG A 285 -17.90 -32.01 -2.57
C ARG A 285 -17.75 -31.51 -1.14
N GLN A 286 -16.85 -32.08 -0.34
CA GLN A 286 -16.43 -31.47 0.92
C GLN A 286 -15.46 -30.32 0.61
N VAL A 287 -15.84 -29.09 0.97
CA VAL A 287 -14.98 -27.91 0.79
C VAL A 287 -14.50 -27.40 2.14
N ALA A 288 -13.29 -26.86 2.17
CA ALA A 288 -12.81 -26.11 3.32
C ALA A 288 -13.76 -24.92 3.56
N ARG A 289 -14.00 -24.61 4.84
CA ARG A 289 -14.65 -23.33 5.16
C ARG A 289 -13.67 -22.22 4.78
N LYS A 290 -14.22 -21.12 4.25
CA LYS A 290 -13.46 -19.88 4.16
C LYS A 290 -12.99 -19.58 5.59
N THR A 291 -11.68 -19.49 5.80
CA THR A 291 -11.16 -19.24 7.15
C THR A 291 -11.65 -17.86 7.58
N ASP A 292 -12.39 -17.80 8.70
CA ASP A 292 -12.65 -16.55 9.42
C ASP A 292 -11.33 -16.11 10.07
N THR A 293 -10.41 -15.63 9.25
CA THR A 293 -9.28 -14.90 9.80
C THR A 293 -9.88 -13.66 10.46
N LYS A 294 -9.63 -13.50 11.78
CA LYS A 294 -9.93 -12.26 12.53
C LYS A 294 -9.22 -11.01 11.97
N TRP A 295 -8.50 -11.18 10.88
CA TRP A 295 -7.72 -10.22 10.13
C TRP A 295 -8.14 -10.36 8.67
N PRO A 296 -8.37 -9.27 7.91
CA PRO A 296 -8.68 -9.39 6.50
C PRO A 296 -7.60 -10.22 5.82
N VAL A 297 -8.01 -11.16 4.95
CA VAL A 297 -7.12 -11.93 4.08
C VAL A 297 -6.53 -10.95 3.07
N GLY A 298 -5.54 -10.19 3.52
CA GLY A 298 -4.66 -9.36 2.76
C GLY A 298 -3.27 -9.75 3.20
N VAL A 299 -2.48 -10.26 2.27
CA VAL A 299 -1.03 -10.34 2.45
C VAL A 299 -0.56 -8.94 2.83
N HIS A 300 0.20 -8.81 3.91
CA HIS A 300 0.89 -7.58 4.29
C HIS A 300 2.00 -7.30 3.26
N LEU A 301 1.60 -7.00 2.02
CA LEU A 301 2.45 -6.35 1.05
C LEU A 301 2.88 -5.02 1.66
N LYS A 302 4.13 -4.61 1.41
CA LYS A 302 4.51 -3.20 1.49
C LYS A 302 3.62 -2.46 0.50
N SER A 303 2.50 -1.95 1.00
CA SER A 303 1.55 -1.21 0.20
C SER A 303 2.21 0.13 -0.09
N ILE A 304 2.59 0.38 -1.34
CA ILE A 304 3.12 1.68 -1.75
C ILE A 304 1.96 2.42 -2.42
N ILE A 305 1.57 3.54 -1.83
CA ILE A 305 0.62 4.50 -2.40
C ILE A 305 1.44 5.64 -2.98
N LEU A 306 1.52 5.73 -4.31
CA LEU A 306 2.06 6.89 -4.99
C LEU A 306 1.00 8.00 -4.99
N ILE A 307 1.36 9.16 -4.45
CA ILE A 307 0.52 10.36 -4.38
C ILE A 307 1.11 11.36 -5.37
N LEU A 308 0.31 11.76 -6.36
CA LEU A 308 0.75 12.72 -7.37
C LEU A 308 0.89 14.12 -6.78
N SER A 309 1.68 14.96 -7.44
CA SER A 309 1.88 16.36 -7.05
C SER A 309 0.54 17.10 -6.97
N GLY A 310 0.35 17.87 -5.92
CA GLY A 310 -0.89 18.60 -5.68
C GLY A 310 -1.15 18.92 -4.22
N THR A 311 -2.24 19.66 -3.99
CA THR A 311 -2.72 20.02 -2.66
C THR A 311 -4.00 19.26 -2.34
N TYR A 312 -3.98 18.48 -1.28
CA TYR A 312 -5.06 17.63 -0.78
C TYR A 312 -5.61 18.22 0.52
N THR A 313 -6.92 18.32 0.68
CA THR A 313 -7.54 18.85 1.92
C THR A 313 -8.30 17.74 2.63
N GLU A 314 -7.62 17.02 3.52
CA GLU A 314 -8.14 15.84 4.20
C GLU A 314 -7.33 15.51 5.46
N GLN A 315 -7.90 14.67 6.33
CA GLN A 315 -7.14 13.97 7.36
C GLN A 315 -6.84 12.56 6.88
N LEU A 316 -5.58 12.14 7.02
CA LEU A 316 -5.17 10.77 6.76
C LEU A 316 -5.18 9.99 8.07
N ASN A 317 -6.01 8.94 8.14
CA ASN A 317 -6.11 8.09 9.31
C ASN A 317 -5.70 6.65 8.98
N ILE A 318 -4.53 6.25 9.47
CA ILE A 318 -3.90 4.96 9.22
C ILE A 318 -4.06 4.07 10.45
N THR A 319 -5.01 3.13 10.38
CA THR A 319 -5.31 2.16 11.44
C THR A 319 -4.83 0.73 11.13
N GLN A 320 -4.33 0.50 9.91
CA GLN A 320 -3.92 -0.84 9.50
C GLN A 320 -2.60 -1.27 10.18
N PRO A 321 -2.45 -2.56 10.54
CA PRO A 321 -1.24 -3.06 11.20
C PRO A 321 -0.09 -3.38 10.25
N GLY A 322 -0.40 -3.57 8.96
CA GLY A 322 0.56 -3.95 7.92
C GLY A 322 1.46 -2.80 7.46
N PRO A 323 2.61 -3.10 6.83
CA PRO A 323 3.50 -2.09 6.23
C PRO A 323 2.78 -1.22 5.20
N LEU A 324 3.04 0.09 5.26
CA LEU A 324 2.47 1.08 4.35
C LEU A 324 3.53 2.13 4.03
N THR A 325 3.66 2.47 2.76
CA THR A 325 4.48 3.56 2.28
C THR A 325 3.61 4.55 1.51
N LEU A 326 3.59 5.81 1.95
CA LEU A 326 3.07 6.93 1.18
C LEU A 326 4.25 7.58 0.46
N LEU A 327 4.24 7.53 -0.87
CA LEU A 327 5.31 8.07 -1.71
C LEU A 327 4.76 9.28 -2.46
N GLY A 328 5.20 10.48 -2.09
CA GLY A 328 4.90 11.70 -2.84
C GLY A 328 5.70 11.76 -4.13
N GLU A 329 5.05 12.12 -5.23
CA GLU A 329 5.74 12.49 -6.46
C GLU A 329 6.66 13.68 -6.20
N SER A 330 7.92 13.59 -6.61
CA SER A 330 8.90 14.66 -6.45
C SER A 330 9.93 14.62 -7.57
N ASN A 331 10.29 15.80 -8.07
CA ASN A 331 11.42 15.98 -8.98
C ASN A 331 12.76 16.08 -8.23
N SER A 332 12.70 16.20 -6.90
CA SER A 332 13.84 16.36 -6.00
C SER A 332 13.64 15.44 -4.79
N PRO A 333 13.71 14.10 -4.97
CA PRO A 333 13.30 13.14 -3.95
C PRO A 333 14.15 13.17 -2.66
N HIS A 334 15.29 13.86 -2.67
CA HIS A 334 16.18 14.01 -1.51
C HIS A 334 16.15 15.42 -0.89
N ASN A 335 15.14 16.24 -1.21
CA ASN A 335 15.05 17.60 -0.69
C ASN A 335 13.61 17.95 -0.27
N ALA A 336 13.37 17.91 1.05
CA ALA A 336 12.07 18.22 1.65
C ALA A 336 11.56 19.64 1.36
N SER A 337 12.45 20.62 1.15
CA SER A 337 12.06 22.01 0.87
C SER A 337 11.37 22.19 -0.48
N THR A 338 11.44 21.18 -1.35
CA THR A 338 10.91 21.20 -2.72
C THR A 338 9.79 20.19 -2.95
N ASN A 339 9.22 19.63 -1.88
CA ASN A 339 8.08 18.72 -1.99
C ASN A 339 6.92 19.37 -2.73
N SER A 340 6.32 18.66 -3.68
CA SER A 340 5.16 19.11 -4.47
C SER A 340 3.84 18.47 -4.06
N VAL A 341 3.86 17.56 -3.09
CA VAL A 341 2.67 16.96 -2.48
C VAL A 341 2.42 17.60 -1.13
N HIS A 342 1.26 18.25 -0.99
CA HIS A 342 0.85 18.90 0.25
C HIS A 342 -0.51 18.35 0.72
N VAL A 343 -0.52 17.69 1.86
CA VAL A 343 -1.75 17.31 2.56
C VAL A 343 -2.01 18.35 3.62
N ARG A 344 -3.17 19.01 3.56
CA ARG A 344 -3.52 20.08 4.49
C ARG A 344 -4.81 19.80 5.23
N TRP A 345 -4.85 20.28 6.47
CA TRP A 345 -6.04 20.30 7.30
C TRP A 345 -6.16 21.64 8.03
N VAL A 346 -7.36 21.99 8.49
CA VAL A 346 -7.65 23.28 9.13
C VAL A 346 -8.43 23.03 10.42
N ALA A 347 -7.73 22.79 11.52
CA ALA A 347 -8.36 22.57 12.82
C ALA A 347 -7.39 22.87 13.97
N ALA A 348 -7.91 23.42 15.06
CA ALA A 348 -7.22 23.50 16.34
C ALA A 348 -8.20 23.18 17.48
N THR A 349 -7.69 22.80 18.65
CA THR A 349 -8.54 22.53 19.82
C THR A 349 -9.02 23.81 20.52
N GLU A 350 -8.65 24.97 20.00
CA GLU A 350 -9.17 26.27 20.43
C GLU A 350 -10.70 26.33 20.23
N GLN A 351 -11.40 27.05 21.11
CA GLN A 351 -12.87 27.18 21.16
C GLN A 351 -13.66 25.94 21.63
N GLY A 352 -13.00 24.85 22.01
CA GLY A 352 -13.64 23.69 22.67
C GLY A 352 -14.47 22.80 21.75
N ILE A 353 -14.38 22.98 20.42
CA ILE A 353 -15.04 22.13 19.42
C ILE A 353 -14.41 20.72 19.41
N TYR A 354 -13.08 20.66 19.49
CA TYR A 354 -12.33 19.42 19.57
C TYR A 354 -11.82 19.19 20.99
N THR A 355 -12.05 17.98 21.49
CA THR A 355 -11.72 17.61 22.88
C THR A 355 -10.29 17.10 23.05
N ASP A 356 -9.58 16.81 21.96
CA ASP A 356 -8.21 16.27 21.95
C ASP A 356 -7.46 16.64 20.64
N ASN A 357 -6.13 16.73 20.72
CA ASN A 357 -5.24 17.05 19.61
C ASN A 357 -5.32 16.06 18.44
N VAL A 358 -5.73 14.80 18.67
CA VAL A 358 -5.87 13.84 17.58
C VAL A 358 -6.85 14.33 16.51
N TYR A 359 -7.93 15.00 16.90
CA TYR A 359 -8.95 15.47 15.95
C TYR A 359 -8.48 16.64 15.08
N THR A 360 -7.35 17.25 15.43
CA THR A 360 -6.74 18.35 14.66
C THR A 360 -5.58 17.87 13.80
N SER A 361 -5.20 16.59 13.89
CA SER A 361 -4.06 16.02 13.17
C SER A 361 -4.31 15.91 11.67
N VAL A 362 -3.32 16.28 10.86
CA VAL A 362 -3.34 16.02 9.40
C VAL A 362 -3.11 14.53 9.12
N LEU A 363 -2.09 13.94 9.75
CA LEU A 363 -1.78 12.52 9.66
C LEU A 363 -1.88 11.87 11.03
N ILE A 364 -2.68 10.81 11.13
CA ILE A 364 -2.84 9.95 12.30
C ILE A 364 -2.36 8.55 11.91
N VAL A 365 -1.42 8.00 12.67
CA VAL A 365 -0.99 6.60 12.54
C VAL A 365 -1.09 5.94 13.91
N ALA A 366 -2.16 5.18 14.10
CA ALA A 366 -2.43 4.49 15.35
C ALA A 366 -3.44 3.35 15.12
N PRO A 367 -3.34 2.23 15.87
CA PRO A 367 -4.24 1.08 15.69
C PRO A 367 -5.70 1.39 16.03
N THR A 368 -5.93 2.34 16.94
CA THR A 368 -7.26 2.76 17.39
C THR A 368 -7.26 4.24 17.75
N LEU A 369 -8.43 4.88 17.77
CA LEU A 369 -8.59 6.25 18.24
C LEU A 369 -8.06 6.42 19.68
N ASN A 370 -8.40 5.50 20.58
CA ASN A 370 -7.94 5.55 21.97
C ASN A 370 -6.41 5.50 22.10
N ALA A 371 -5.73 4.81 21.19
CA ALA A 371 -4.27 4.77 21.16
C ALA A 371 -3.65 6.09 20.70
N SER A 372 -4.36 6.88 19.89
CA SER A 372 -3.90 8.18 19.37
C SER A 372 -4.24 9.39 20.24
N LEU A 373 -5.11 9.22 21.25
CA LEU A 373 -5.50 10.32 22.14
C LEU A 373 -4.29 10.84 22.92
N THR A 374 -4.10 12.15 22.88
CA THR A 374 -3.02 12.81 23.64
C THR A 374 -3.37 12.90 25.12
N GLY A 375 -4.62 13.24 25.42
CA GLY A 375 -5.10 13.60 26.74
C GLY A 375 -4.68 15.00 27.19
N SER A 376 -5.31 15.48 28.26
CA SER A 376 -4.91 16.72 28.93
C SER A 376 -3.86 16.46 30.03
N GLY A 377 -3.07 17.49 30.33
CA GLY A 377 -2.12 17.45 31.45
C GLY A 377 -0.87 16.57 31.23
N PRO A 378 -0.04 16.43 32.29
CA PRO A 378 1.28 15.79 32.22
C PRO A 378 1.24 14.27 32.03
N GLU A 379 0.17 13.59 32.45
CA GLU A 379 0.05 12.13 32.35
C GLU A 379 -0.59 11.65 31.04
N GLY A 380 -1.31 12.55 30.37
CA GLY A 380 -2.14 12.25 29.20
C GLY A 380 -3.20 11.19 29.50
N LEU A 381 -3.71 10.56 28.45
CA LEU A 381 -4.69 9.47 28.59
C LEU A 381 -4.02 8.11 28.68
N ALA A 382 -4.58 7.22 29.51
CA ALA A 382 -4.19 5.83 29.54
C ALA A 382 -4.64 5.14 28.24
N VAL A 383 -3.77 4.30 27.69
CA VAL A 383 -4.16 3.43 26.57
C VAL A 383 -4.78 2.17 27.16
N PRO A 384 -5.99 1.75 26.74
CA PRO A 384 -6.64 0.57 27.30
C PRO A 384 -5.80 -0.70 27.16
N ASP A 385 -5.86 -1.56 28.18
CA ASP A 385 -5.22 -2.87 28.14
C ASP A 385 -5.73 -3.71 26.95
N GLY A 386 -4.82 -4.44 26.31
CA GLY A 386 -5.14 -5.25 25.12
C GLY A 386 -5.30 -4.44 23.82
N THR A 387 -5.04 -3.12 23.83
CA THR A 387 -4.95 -2.34 22.58
C THR A 387 -3.85 -2.92 21.68
N PRO A 388 -4.15 -3.27 20.41
CA PRO A 388 -3.17 -3.91 19.54
C PRO A 388 -2.02 -2.96 19.20
N PHE A 389 -0.92 -3.50 18.66
CA PHE A 389 0.08 -2.70 17.96
C PHE A 389 -0.42 -2.36 16.55
N GLY A 390 -0.18 -1.12 16.11
CA GLY A 390 -0.59 -0.59 14.81
C GLY A 390 0.41 -0.92 13.71
N CYS A 391 0.60 0.03 12.79
CA CYS A 391 1.47 -0.16 11.64
C CYS A 391 2.92 -0.43 12.09
N SER A 392 3.45 -1.59 11.71
CA SER A 392 4.78 -2.05 12.12
C SER A 392 5.92 -1.59 11.20
N ASP A 393 5.61 -1.01 10.03
CA ASP A 393 6.56 -0.45 9.06
C ASP A 393 5.83 0.62 8.22
N PHE A 394 5.55 1.77 8.85
CA PHE A 394 4.96 2.94 8.17
C PHE A 394 6.06 3.80 7.53
N ARG A 395 5.83 4.34 6.33
CA ARG A 395 6.80 5.23 5.67
C ARG A 395 6.11 6.38 4.95
N THR A 396 6.73 7.56 4.99
CA THR A 396 6.41 8.66 4.08
C THR A 396 7.67 9.13 3.37
N TYR A 397 7.52 9.50 2.10
CA TYR A 397 8.57 10.15 1.32
C TYR A 397 7.99 11.37 0.62
N ASN A 398 8.67 12.51 0.70
CA ASN A 398 8.40 13.69 -0.12
C ASN A 398 6.97 14.26 -0.01
N ILE A 399 6.38 14.22 1.19
CA ILE A 399 5.04 14.75 1.45
C ILE A 399 5.12 15.79 2.56
N ASP A 400 4.42 16.90 2.37
CA ASP A 400 4.20 17.89 3.42
C ASP A 400 2.84 17.71 4.08
N PHE A 401 2.83 17.58 5.40
CA PHE A 401 1.64 17.57 6.24
C PHE A 401 1.49 18.93 6.92
N ARG A 402 0.45 19.68 6.54
CA ARG A 402 0.28 21.10 6.89
C ARG A 402 -1.05 21.32 7.62
N ASN A 403 -1.02 21.55 8.92
CA ASN A 403 -2.19 22.12 9.59
C ASN A 403 -2.12 23.65 9.52
N VAL A 404 -3.06 24.25 8.80
CA VAL A 404 -3.05 25.68 8.42
C VAL A 404 -4.17 26.46 9.13
N TYR A 405 -4.57 26.02 10.32
CA TYR A 405 -5.66 26.64 11.10
C TYR A 405 -5.49 28.16 11.33
N ALA A 406 -4.28 28.59 11.69
CA ALA A 406 -3.96 29.99 11.95
C ALA A 406 -2.54 30.28 11.45
N GLU A 407 -2.17 31.55 11.31
CA GLU A 407 -0.79 31.97 10.98
C GLU A 407 0.05 32.28 12.24
N GLN A 408 -0.45 31.91 13.42
CA GLN A 408 0.20 32.06 14.71
C GLN A 408 -0.35 31.00 15.70
N SER A 409 0.32 30.82 16.84
CA SER A 409 -0.12 29.92 17.90
C SER A 409 -1.55 30.26 18.35
N ALA A 410 -2.51 29.38 18.04
CA ALA A 410 -3.94 29.55 18.28
C ALA A 410 -4.53 28.24 18.84
N GLY A 411 -3.85 27.68 19.85
CA GLY A 411 -4.14 26.36 20.42
C GLY A 411 -3.56 25.18 19.62
N PRO A 412 -3.59 23.97 20.20
CA PRO A 412 -3.06 22.76 19.58
C PRO A 412 -3.62 22.43 18.20
N ALA A 413 -2.72 22.29 17.22
CA ALA A 413 -3.02 22.04 15.82
C ALA A 413 -2.02 21.02 15.25
N ASN A 414 -2.32 19.73 15.32
CA ASN A 414 -1.33 18.71 14.98
C ASN A 414 -1.10 18.57 13.47
N ALA A 415 0.16 18.37 13.06
CA ALA A 415 0.49 17.85 11.74
C ALA A 415 0.55 16.31 11.79
N LEU A 416 1.10 15.75 12.87
CA LEU A 416 1.27 14.32 13.06
C LEU A 416 0.80 13.89 14.46
N SER A 417 0.01 12.82 14.51
CA SER A 417 -0.22 11.99 15.69
C SER A 417 0.21 10.55 15.39
N PHE A 418 1.22 10.06 16.11
CA PHE A 418 1.86 8.78 15.82
C PHE A 418 1.99 7.95 17.11
N SER A 419 1.26 6.83 17.22
CA SER A 419 1.17 6.07 18.48
C SER A 419 1.08 4.57 18.23
N ARG A 420 1.71 3.76 19.09
CA ARG A 420 1.76 2.29 18.99
C ARG A 420 2.06 1.80 17.58
N ALA A 421 3.06 2.39 16.95
CA ALA A 421 3.46 2.13 15.57
C ALA A 421 4.97 2.31 15.43
N ASN A 422 5.53 1.77 14.35
CA ASN A 422 6.91 2.00 13.95
C ASN A 422 6.91 2.67 12.58
N GLY A 423 7.58 3.80 12.43
CA GLY A 423 7.42 4.62 11.23
C GLY A 423 8.59 5.53 10.91
N GLY A 424 8.93 5.59 9.61
CA GLY A 424 9.97 6.46 9.06
C GLY A 424 9.41 7.58 8.20
N PHE A 425 9.88 8.80 8.39
CA PHE A 425 9.49 9.99 7.64
C PHE A 425 10.73 10.53 6.95
N TYR A 426 10.78 10.39 5.63
CA TYR A 426 11.95 10.71 4.82
C TYR A 426 11.63 11.90 3.93
N TYR A 427 12.48 12.92 3.95
CA TYR A 427 12.32 14.11 3.12
C TYR A 427 10.90 14.71 3.18
N SER A 428 10.25 14.59 4.34
CA SER A 428 8.86 14.99 4.57
C SER A 428 8.80 16.29 5.37
N GLY A 429 7.71 17.03 5.26
CA GLY A 429 7.53 18.29 5.97
C GLY A 429 6.36 18.23 6.94
N PHE A 430 6.51 18.82 8.14
CA PHE A 430 5.46 18.92 9.15
C PHE A 430 5.31 20.37 9.59
N TYR A 431 4.16 20.97 9.31
CA TYR A 431 3.95 22.41 9.48
C TYR A 431 2.68 22.68 10.28
N SER A 432 2.77 23.55 11.29
CA SER A 432 1.63 24.15 11.99
C SER A 432 2.14 25.23 12.99
N TYR A 433 1.38 25.60 14.03
CA TYR A 433 1.71 26.72 14.92
C TYR A 433 1.80 26.36 16.43
N GLN A 434 1.09 25.33 16.92
CA GLN A 434 1.30 24.77 18.26
C GLN A 434 1.07 23.25 18.27
N ASP A 435 1.93 22.45 18.94
CA ASP A 435 1.84 20.98 19.06
C ASP A 435 1.98 20.24 17.71
N THR A 436 3.15 20.23 17.05
CA THR A 436 3.28 19.71 15.65
C THR A 436 3.14 18.21 15.54
N VAL A 437 4.00 17.55 16.28
CA VAL A 437 4.38 16.17 16.09
C VAL A 437 4.23 15.56 17.45
N TYR A 438 3.14 14.81 17.57
CA TYR A 438 2.89 13.98 18.72
C TYR A 438 3.38 12.57 18.46
N VAL A 439 4.29 12.10 19.30
CA VAL A 439 4.69 10.68 19.33
C VAL A 439 4.18 10.06 20.63
N GLY A 440 3.06 9.36 20.55
CA GLY A 440 2.40 8.75 21.70
C GLY A 440 3.05 7.47 22.19
N LYS A 441 2.41 6.85 23.18
CA LYS A 441 2.93 5.67 23.89
C LYS A 441 3.27 4.54 22.90
N LEU A 442 4.46 3.94 23.06
CA LEU A 442 4.98 2.87 22.20
C LEU A 442 5.09 3.22 20.70
N GLY A 443 5.05 4.51 20.35
CA GLY A 443 5.43 4.97 19.01
C GLY A 443 6.95 5.08 18.88
N ASN A 444 7.51 4.46 17.84
CA ASN A 444 8.90 4.68 17.40
C ASN A 444 8.89 5.43 16.07
N ALA A 445 9.26 6.72 16.09
CA ALA A 445 9.24 7.58 14.92
C ALA A 445 10.66 8.00 14.52
N TYR A 446 11.07 7.66 13.30
CA TYR A 446 12.36 8.06 12.73
C TYR A 446 12.14 9.13 11.66
N PHE A 447 12.79 10.27 11.77
CA PHE A 447 12.74 11.36 10.80
C PHE A 447 14.14 11.52 10.20
N HIS A 448 14.19 11.62 8.88
CA HIS A 448 15.45 11.77 8.15
C HIS A 448 15.32 12.86 7.09
N SER A 449 16.26 13.82 7.09
CA SER A 449 16.32 14.90 6.09
C SER A 449 14.97 15.61 5.90
N SER A 450 14.22 15.75 6.99
CA SER A 450 12.83 16.23 7.03
C SER A 450 12.73 17.58 7.72
N ILE A 451 11.65 18.31 7.46
CA ILE A 451 11.42 19.66 8.01
C ILE A 451 10.30 19.59 9.05
N VAL A 452 10.51 20.20 10.21
CA VAL A 452 9.47 20.45 11.21
C VAL A 452 9.46 21.94 11.51
N ALA A 453 8.39 22.66 11.13
CA ALA A 453 8.35 24.13 11.17
C ALA A 453 7.17 24.66 11.99
N LYS A 454 7.43 25.50 13.01
CA LYS A 454 6.45 25.96 14.04
C LYS A 454 6.83 27.20 14.86
N GLN A 455 5.91 27.63 15.74
CA GLN A 455 6.08 28.67 16.77
C GLN A 455 6.17 28.14 18.22
N THR A 456 5.39 27.13 18.61
CA THR A 456 5.31 26.61 20.00
C THR A 456 5.28 25.07 20.04
N ASP A 457 6.02 24.44 20.97
CA ASP A 457 6.02 23.00 21.30
C ASP A 457 6.02 22.09 20.05
N PHE A 458 7.18 22.00 19.42
CA PHE A 458 7.35 21.34 18.11
C PHE A 458 7.10 19.85 18.24
N LEU A 459 7.78 19.26 19.23
CA LEU A 459 7.94 17.83 19.45
C LEU A 459 7.49 17.53 20.87
N TYR A 460 6.47 16.69 21.00
CA TYR A 460 5.93 16.33 22.30
C TYR A 460 5.36 14.91 22.27
N GLY A 461 5.20 14.30 23.44
CA GLY A 461 4.62 12.96 23.55
C GLY A 461 5.29 12.06 24.58
N PHE A 462 5.01 10.76 24.44
CA PHE A 462 5.38 9.70 25.38
C PHE A 462 6.27 8.61 24.75
N GLY A 463 6.32 8.54 23.42
CA GLY A 463 7.08 7.54 22.68
C GLY A 463 8.54 7.93 22.48
N THR A 464 9.15 7.38 21.43
CA THR A 464 10.52 7.68 21.04
C THR A 464 10.55 8.30 19.65
N ALA A 465 11.18 9.47 19.53
CA ALA A 465 11.43 10.13 18.26
C ALA A 465 12.94 10.29 18.04
N TRP A 466 13.41 9.94 16.85
CA TRP A 466 14.77 10.20 16.40
C TRP A 466 14.73 11.08 15.16
N LEU A 467 15.32 12.26 15.23
CA LEU A 467 15.42 13.20 14.11
C LEU A 467 16.89 13.30 13.71
N GLU A 468 17.20 12.95 12.46
CA GLU A 468 18.56 12.94 11.92
C GLU A 468 18.60 13.77 10.64
N LEU A 469 19.58 14.69 10.53
CA LEU A 469 19.71 15.61 9.39
C LEU A 469 18.43 16.44 9.14
N CYS A 470 17.66 16.71 10.19
CA CYS A 470 16.40 17.45 10.08
C CYS A 470 16.60 18.96 10.26
N ASP A 471 15.69 19.73 9.67
CA ASP A 471 15.59 21.17 9.91
C ASP A 471 14.40 21.48 10.81
N LEU A 472 14.68 21.98 12.00
CA LEU A 472 13.70 22.51 12.95
C LEU A 472 13.57 24.02 12.73
N VAL A 473 12.47 24.44 12.10
CA VAL A 473 12.29 25.82 11.62
C VAL A 473 11.40 26.64 12.56
N LEU A 474 11.95 27.68 13.17
CA LEU A 474 11.27 28.61 14.08
C LEU A 474 10.56 29.72 13.30
N GLN A 475 9.23 29.70 13.30
CA GLN A 475 8.37 30.75 12.72
C GLN A 475 8.05 31.88 13.72
N GLY A 476 8.36 31.68 15.00
CA GLY A 476 8.18 32.62 16.10
C GLY A 476 8.52 31.96 17.43
N TYR A 477 8.18 32.62 18.54
CA TYR A 477 8.36 32.07 19.89
C TYR A 477 7.03 32.02 20.66
N GLY A 478 6.73 30.87 21.26
CA GLY A 478 5.66 30.73 22.26
C GLY A 478 5.91 29.65 23.32
N GLY A 479 7.13 29.08 23.36
CA GLY A 479 7.46 28.00 24.29
C GLY A 479 8.79 27.32 23.99
N GLY A 480 8.88 26.02 24.27
CA GLY A 480 10.05 25.21 23.95
C GLY A 480 9.92 24.54 22.58
N ILE A 481 11.03 24.09 22.01
CA ILE A 481 11.01 23.15 20.87
C ILE A 481 10.47 21.80 21.34
N THR A 482 10.88 21.34 22.52
CA THR A 482 10.45 20.05 23.08
C THR A 482 9.64 20.21 24.38
N ALA A 483 8.57 19.42 24.51
CA ALA A 483 7.78 19.29 25.74
C ALA A 483 7.44 17.80 25.97
N TRP A 484 8.47 16.98 26.18
CA TRP A 484 8.32 15.53 26.25
C TRP A 484 7.79 15.08 27.61
N LYS A 485 6.90 14.08 27.63
CA LYS A 485 6.24 13.58 28.85
C LYS A 485 6.86 12.28 29.38
N GLY A 486 7.86 11.71 28.70
CA GLY A 486 8.42 10.40 29.07
C GLY A 486 7.36 9.30 29.11
N THR A 487 7.64 8.17 29.77
CA THR A 487 6.62 7.12 29.96
C THR A 487 6.78 6.45 31.32
N ASN A 488 5.67 5.91 31.83
CA ASN A 488 5.62 5.18 33.11
C ASN A 488 5.67 3.65 32.89
N MET A 489 6.43 3.19 31.90
CA MET A 489 6.59 1.76 31.61
C MET A 489 7.60 1.12 32.57
N THR A 490 7.51 -0.20 32.71
CA THR A 490 8.24 -0.98 33.74
C THR A 490 9.74 -1.11 33.50
N TYR A 491 10.24 -0.70 32.34
CA TYR A 491 11.65 -0.76 31.96
C TYR A 491 12.29 0.64 31.87
N PRO A 492 13.63 0.75 32.01
CA PRO A 492 14.32 2.05 32.10
C PRO A 492 13.92 3.02 30.97
N ASN A 493 13.56 4.24 31.34
CA ASN A 493 12.99 5.22 30.42
C ASN A 493 14.03 5.69 29.37
N LYS A 494 13.97 5.08 28.17
CA LYS A 494 14.64 5.56 26.96
C LYS A 494 13.69 6.32 26.01
N PHE A 495 12.42 6.49 26.41
CA PHE A 495 11.42 7.21 25.63
C PHE A 495 11.69 8.70 25.73
N GLY A 496 11.91 9.30 24.58
CA GLY A 496 12.45 10.64 24.48
C GLY A 496 12.51 11.08 23.04
N VAL A 497 12.88 12.34 22.87
CA VAL A 497 13.22 12.90 21.57
C VAL A 497 14.72 13.09 21.46
N TYR A 498 15.29 12.57 20.38
CA TYR A 498 16.72 12.62 20.08
C TYR A 498 16.86 13.38 18.77
N VAL A 499 17.40 14.59 18.84
CA VAL A 499 17.70 15.44 17.70
C VAL A 499 19.21 15.34 17.47
N HIS A 500 19.60 14.72 16.35
CA HIS A 500 20.99 14.39 16.06
C HIS A 500 21.39 14.94 14.68
N ALA A 501 22.58 15.51 14.57
CA ALA A 501 23.15 16.02 13.32
C ALA A 501 22.17 16.92 12.55
N SER A 502 21.37 17.70 13.27
CA SER A 502 20.24 18.47 12.73
C SER A 502 20.50 19.96 12.86
N SER A 503 19.60 20.79 12.35
CA SER A 503 19.71 22.24 12.46
C SER A 503 18.45 22.85 13.05
N ILE A 504 18.63 23.92 13.82
CA ILE A 504 17.57 24.79 14.31
C ILE A 504 17.78 26.16 13.67
N ASN A 505 16.83 26.58 12.84
CA ASN A 505 16.91 27.83 12.09
C ASN A 505 15.63 28.65 12.23
N ALA A 506 15.78 29.96 12.35
CA ALA A 506 14.70 30.90 12.15
C ALA A 506 14.18 30.82 10.71
N ALA A 507 12.86 30.93 10.55
CA ALA A 507 12.18 30.92 9.26
C ALA A 507 12.60 32.09 8.35
N ASN A 508 13.04 33.20 8.94
CA ASN A 508 13.54 34.38 8.24
C ASN A 508 14.37 35.28 9.17
N ALA A 509 15.02 36.29 8.60
CA ALA A 509 15.86 37.23 9.33
C ALA A 509 15.10 38.05 10.40
N SER A 510 13.82 38.34 10.19
CA SER A 510 13.02 39.06 11.19
C SER A 510 12.85 38.24 12.46
N VAL A 511 12.58 36.94 12.33
CA VAL A 511 12.49 36.03 13.48
C VAL A 511 13.81 35.95 14.25
N VAL A 512 14.96 35.96 13.56
CA VAL A 512 16.29 36.00 14.23
C VAL A 512 16.41 37.22 15.14
N VAL A 513 15.98 38.39 14.67
CA VAL A 513 16.08 39.64 15.43
C VAL A 513 15.08 39.68 16.58
N GLU A 514 13.84 39.30 16.33
CA GLU A 514 12.75 39.37 17.32
C GLU A 514 12.86 38.32 18.43
N GLN A 515 13.46 37.17 18.11
CA GLN A 515 13.54 36.00 19.00
C GLN A 515 14.96 35.70 19.48
N LYS A 516 15.91 36.62 19.27
CA LYS A 516 17.31 36.44 19.68
C LYS A 516 17.44 36.03 21.15
N GLY A 517 18.00 34.84 21.39
CA GLY A 517 18.23 34.31 22.73
C GLY A 517 16.96 34.07 23.55
N ARG A 518 15.80 33.86 22.92
CA ARG A 518 14.50 33.69 23.62
C ARG A 518 13.97 32.26 23.57
N CYS A 519 14.38 31.47 22.59
CA CYS A 519 13.82 30.15 22.32
C CYS A 519 14.52 29.08 23.17
N ALA A 520 13.74 28.24 23.85
CA ALA A 520 14.28 27.09 24.58
C ALA A 520 14.27 25.83 23.70
N LEU A 521 15.32 25.02 23.79
CA LEU A 521 15.37 23.64 23.27
C LEU A 521 14.25 22.78 23.86
N GLY A 522 13.83 23.06 25.08
CA GLY A 522 12.71 22.38 25.69
C GLY A 522 12.36 22.84 27.09
N ARG A 523 11.28 22.25 27.59
CA ARG A 523 10.76 22.48 28.94
C ARG A 523 10.07 21.21 29.46
N PRO A 524 10.27 20.83 30.74
CA PRO A 524 9.73 19.59 31.26
C PRO A 524 8.24 19.72 31.54
N TRP A 525 7.41 18.98 30.79
CA TRP A 525 5.97 18.90 31.07
C TRP A 525 5.71 18.04 32.33
N ASN A 526 6.52 17.00 32.55
CA ASN A 526 6.53 16.20 33.76
C ASN A 526 7.97 15.76 34.11
N SER A 527 8.14 15.03 35.21
CA SER A 527 9.45 14.55 35.68
C SER A 527 10.10 13.51 34.76
N GLY A 528 9.35 12.93 33.83
CA GLY A 528 9.83 11.96 32.84
C GLY A 528 10.38 12.60 31.56
N HIS A 529 10.42 13.93 31.46
CA HIS A 529 10.92 14.61 30.26
C HIS A 529 12.31 14.11 29.87
N ARG A 530 12.44 13.70 28.60
CA ARG A 530 13.71 13.28 27.99
C ARG A 530 13.82 13.90 26.61
N SER A 531 14.81 14.75 26.43
CA SER A 531 15.19 15.31 25.14
C SER A 531 16.70 15.45 25.07
N ILE A 532 17.29 15.11 23.92
CA ILE A 532 18.71 15.30 23.67
C ILE A 532 18.88 16.01 22.32
N PHE A 533 19.69 17.07 22.31
CA PHE A 533 20.19 17.69 21.08
C PHE A 533 21.68 17.40 20.98
N ALA A 534 22.08 16.60 19.99
CA ALA A 534 23.45 16.17 19.78
C ALA A 534 23.92 16.61 18.40
N GLU A 535 25.13 17.15 18.31
CA GLU A 535 25.76 17.59 17.06
C GLU A 535 24.82 18.52 16.26
N THR A 536 24.03 19.33 16.96
CA THR A 536 22.97 20.15 16.39
C THR A 536 23.44 21.60 16.24
N TYR A 537 23.14 22.19 15.09
CA TYR A 537 23.34 23.62 14.88
C TYR A 537 22.20 24.42 15.52
N GLU A 538 22.53 25.31 16.46
CA GLU A 538 21.63 26.22 17.15
C GLU A 538 21.84 27.64 16.61
N ASP A 539 20.87 28.20 15.90
CA ASP A 539 20.94 29.59 15.49
C ASP A 539 20.80 30.59 16.67
N GLY A 540 20.91 31.88 16.39
CA GLY A 540 20.97 32.92 17.42
C GLY A 540 19.65 33.14 18.17
N THR A 541 18.59 32.41 17.84
CA THR A 541 17.31 32.48 18.56
C THR A 541 17.33 31.63 19.84
N ILE A 542 18.18 30.61 19.91
CA ILE A 542 18.27 29.74 21.08
C ILE A 542 18.88 30.50 22.27
N GLN A 543 18.22 30.41 23.42
CA GLN A 543 18.66 31.03 24.66
C GLN A 543 19.88 30.32 25.25
N ASP A 544 20.74 31.06 25.95
CA ASP A 544 21.99 30.55 26.51
C ASP A 544 21.81 29.33 27.44
N SER A 545 20.73 29.32 28.23
CA SER A 545 20.42 28.20 29.14
C SER A 545 20.03 26.93 28.40
N GLY A 546 19.68 27.02 27.11
CA GLY A 546 19.14 25.92 26.31
C GLY A 546 17.73 25.53 26.71
N TYR A 547 17.56 25.02 27.92
CA TYR A 547 16.27 24.59 28.47
C TYR A 547 15.69 25.65 29.42
N VAL A 548 14.41 25.52 29.75
CA VAL A 548 13.78 26.27 30.86
C VAL A 548 13.12 25.32 31.85
N LEU A 549 13.00 25.76 33.10
CA LEU A 549 12.08 25.16 34.06
C LEU A 549 10.63 25.48 33.70
N TRP A 550 9.71 24.60 34.09
CA TRP A 550 8.28 24.83 33.88
C TRP A 550 7.47 24.36 35.10
N GLN A 551 6.50 23.47 34.91
CA GLN A 551 5.59 23.06 36.00
C GLN A 551 6.13 21.88 36.81
N ALA A 552 6.95 21.03 36.21
CA ALA A 552 7.43 19.82 36.84
C ALA A 552 8.78 20.02 37.55
N PRO A 553 8.99 19.38 38.73
CA PRO A 553 10.31 19.35 39.33
C PRO A 553 11.28 18.53 38.49
N ILE A 554 12.55 18.92 38.50
CA ILE A 554 13.63 18.11 37.92
C ILE A 554 13.92 16.94 38.86
N THR A 555 13.89 15.72 38.33
CA THR A 555 14.21 14.50 39.06
C THR A 555 15.31 13.72 38.35
N GLU A 556 15.76 12.61 38.93
CA GLU A 556 16.71 11.68 38.30
C GLU A 556 16.20 11.08 36.96
N GLN A 557 14.89 11.14 36.71
CA GLN A 557 14.29 10.67 35.46
C GLN A 557 14.29 11.75 34.36
N THR A 558 14.51 13.01 34.75
CA THR A 558 14.50 14.14 33.82
C THR A 558 15.84 14.25 33.12
N LEU A 559 15.83 14.24 31.78
CA LEU A 559 17.02 14.46 30.97
C LEU A 559 16.75 15.56 29.93
N MET A 560 17.50 16.65 30.07
CA MET A 560 17.52 17.78 29.15
C MET A 560 18.96 17.94 28.65
N GLY A 561 19.33 17.07 27.72
CA GLY A 561 20.71 16.80 27.33
C GLY A 561 21.16 17.59 26.09
N VAL A 562 22.42 17.97 26.08
CA VAL A 562 23.12 18.49 24.90
C VAL A 562 24.49 17.87 24.73
N TYR A 563 24.90 17.62 23.49
CA TYR A 563 26.19 17.02 23.16
C TYR A 563 26.78 17.64 21.89
N GLU A 564 27.96 18.24 21.96
CA GLU A 564 28.68 18.79 20.79
C GLU A 564 27.84 19.69 19.84
N ASN A 565 26.89 20.45 20.40
CA ASN A 565 26.14 21.45 19.63
C ASN A 565 27.04 22.61 19.22
N ILE A 566 26.64 23.32 18.16
CA ILE A 566 27.38 24.43 17.56
C ILE A 566 26.43 25.55 17.14
N GLY A 567 26.97 26.70 16.75
CA GLY A 567 26.20 27.82 16.21
C GLY A 567 26.04 28.99 17.19
N PRO A 568 25.44 30.10 16.74
CA PRO A 568 25.37 31.34 17.51
C PRO A 568 24.45 31.28 18.75
N GLY A 569 23.57 30.29 18.86
CA GLY A 569 22.78 30.03 20.07
C GLY A 569 23.49 29.11 21.08
N TRP A 570 24.60 28.50 20.68
CA TRP A 570 25.36 27.60 21.54
C TRP A 570 26.42 28.34 22.35
N ASN A 571 26.25 28.36 23.68
CA ASN A 571 27.19 28.94 24.62
C ASN A 571 27.48 27.98 25.78
N VAL A 572 28.55 27.17 25.64
CA VAL A 572 28.92 26.16 26.63
C VAL A 572 29.20 26.75 28.03
N GLY A 573 29.75 27.96 28.10
CA GLY A 573 30.06 28.63 29.35
C GLY A 573 28.79 28.96 30.12
N ALA A 574 27.84 29.63 29.45
CA ALA A 574 26.54 29.94 30.04
C ALA A 574 25.72 28.67 30.33
N ARG A 575 25.76 27.65 29.45
CA ARG A 575 25.01 26.41 29.61
C ARG A 575 25.38 25.67 30.91
N ARG A 576 26.64 25.73 31.34
CA ARG A 576 27.13 25.12 32.60
C ARG A 576 26.59 25.77 33.86
N GLU A 577 26.08 27.00 33.79
CA GLU A 577 25.51 27.70 34.94
C GLU A 577 24.12 27.16 35.32
N TYR A 578 23.49 26.39 34.42
CA TYR A 578 22.14 25.89 34.57
C TYR A 578 22.13 24.38 34.82
N ILE A 579 21.94 23.99 36.10
CA ILE A 579 21.99 22.60 36.56
C ILE A 579 21.03 21.64 35.85
N TYR A 580 19.98 22.17 35.23
CA TYR A 580 18.96 21.40 34.53
C TYR A 580 19.32 21.14 33.06
N SER A 581 20.31 21.84 32.50
CA SER A 581 20.81 21.63 31.14
C SER A 581 22.06 20.77 31.17
N VAL A 582 21.87 19.48 30.91
CA VAL A 582 22.92 18.48 31.07
C VAL A 582 23.81 18.44 29.84
N ILE A 583 25.07 18.88 29.97
CA ILE A 583 26.07 18.68 28.93
C ILE A 583 26.58 17.25 29.05
N LEU A 584 26.25 16.41 28.06
CA LEU A 584 26.61 15.00 28.05
C LEU A 584 28.11 14.85 27.75
N ASP A 585 28.76 13.91 28.42
CA ASP A 585 30.05 13.42 27.98
C ASP A 585 29.89 12.36 26.89
N LYS A 586 31.02 11.95 26.30
CA LYS A 586 31.06 10.97 25.23
C LYS A 586 30.49 9.61 25.67
N GLU A 587 30.81 9.15 26.88
CA GLU A 587 30.36 7.85 27.40
C GLU A 587 28.83 7.83 27.54
N THR A 588 28.24 8.88 28.11
CA THR A 588 26.79 9.03 28.26
C THR A 588 26.08 9.15 26.92
N TRP A 589 26.66 9.90 25.98
CA TRP A 589 26.11 9.98 24.62
C TRP A 589 26.13 8.62 23.92
N GLU A 590 27.24 7.88 24.03
CA GLU A 590 27.38 6.54 23.46
C GLU A 590 26.30 5.56 23.92
N GLU A 591 25.67 5.74 25.08
CA GLU A 591 24.56 4.88 25.52
C GLU A 591 23.28 5.03 24.68
N CYS A 592 23.14 6.14 23.96
CA CYS A 592 21.92 6.48 23.20
C CYS A 592 22.16 7.03 21.79
N ASN A 593 23.41 7.07 21.30
CA ASN A 593 23.79 7.68 20.01
C ASN A 593 23.34 6.96 18.72
N SER A 594 22.35 6.06 18.78
CA SER A 594 21.76 5.52 17.55
C SER A 594 20.32 5.06 17.74
N PRO A 595 19.51 5.04 16.66
CA PRO A 595 18.15 4.50 16.69
C PRO A 595 18.07 3.11 17.32
N ALA A 596 19.06 2.23 17.07
CA ALA A 596 19.07 0.86 17.59
C ALA A 596 19.15 0.80 19.12
N LYS A 597 19.71 1.83 19.78
CA LYS A 597 19.87 1.88 21.24
C LYS A 597 18.63 2.40 21.96
N VAL A 598 17.74 3.11 21.26
CA VAL A 598 16.62 3.86 21.85
C VAL A 598 15.25 3.45 21.32
N PHE A 599 15.16 2.87 20.13
CA PHE A 599 13.92 2.25 19.64
C PHE A 599 13.76 0.85 20.23
N LEU A 600 12.69 0.70 21.01
CA LEU A 600 12.38 -0.50 21.76
C LEU A 600 11.21 -1.26 21.10
N THR A 601 11.15 -2.58 21.28
CA THR A 601 9.96 -3.38 20.99
C THR A 601 8.86 -3.09 22.01
N GLU A 602 7.66 -3.63 21.81
CA GLU A 602 6.56 -3.49 22.77
C GLU A 602 6.94 -4.04 24.17
N GLU A 603 7.75 -5.09 24.19
CA GLU A 603 8.28 -5.74 25.39
C GLU A 603 9.48 -5.00 26.00
N GLY A 604 9.90 -3.86 25.42
CA GLY A 604 11.01 -3.05 25.90
C GLY A 604 12.40 -3.52 25.44
N THR A 605 12.49 -4.37 24.43
CA THR A 605 13.79 -4.88 23.92
C THR A 605 14.40 -3.87 22.93
N PRO A 606 15.67 -3.43 23.10
CA PRO A 606 16.35 -2.55 22.13
C PRO A 606 16.57 -3.22 20.76
N GLY A 607 16.92 -2.41 19.75
CA GLY A 607 17.25 -2.89 18.41
C GLY A 607 16.07 -2.95 17.45
N ASN A 608 14.94 -2.32 17.78
CA ASN A 608 13.76 -2.27 16.93
C ASN A 608 13.94 -1.28 15.76
N VAL A 609 14.78 -1.63 14.79
CA VAL A 609 15.18 -0.75 13.66
C VAL A 609 15.01 -1.37 12.27
N GLN A 610 14.53 -2.61 12.17
CA GLN A 610 14.42 -3.33 10.89
C GLN A 610 13.45 -2.65 9.90
N TRP A 611 12.53 -1.84 10.40
CA TRP A 611 11.58 -1.04 9.61
C TRP A 611 12.20 0.26 9.06
N ILE A 612 13.32 0.73 9.60
CA ILE A 612 14.02 1.92 9.09
C ILE A 612 14.61 1.60 7.71
N ASP A 613 14.43 2.51 6.75
CA ASP A 613 14.92 2.35 5.40
C ASP A 613 16.45 2.48 5.35
N GLN A 614 17.14 1.34 5.32
CA GLN A 614 18.60 1.30 5.24
C GLN A 614 19.15 1.89 3.95
N ARG A 615 18.32 2.08 2.92
CA ARG A 615 18.76 2.63 1.64
C ARG A 615 19.28 4.05 1.81
N ILE A 616 18.76 4.86 2.74
CA ILE A 616 19.16 6.26 2.98
C ILE A 616 20.67 6.44 3.22
N ARG A 617 21.38 5.40 3.67
CA ARG A 617 22.83 5.42 3.90
C ARG A 617 23.66 5.37 2.61
N TRP A 618 23.01 5.14 1.47
CA TRP A 618 23.63 4.96 0.16
C TRP A 618 23.35 6.11 -0.82
N TRP A 619 22.49 7.07 -0.45
CA TRP A 619 22.09 8.20 -1.30
C TRP A 619 22.84 9.48 -0.94
#